data_AF-A0A4U0F8F0-F1
#
_entry.id   AF-A0A4U0F8F0-F1
#
_cell.length_a   1.000
_cell.length_b   1.000
_cell.length_c   1.000
_cell.angle_alpha   90.00
_cell.angle_beta   90.00
_cell.angle_gamma   90.00
#
_symmetry.space_group_name_H-M   'P 1'
#
loop_
_entity.id
_entity.type
_entity.pdbx_description
1 polymer ?
#
loop_
_entity_poly.entity_id
_entity_poly.type
_entity_poly.pdbx_seq_one_letter_code
_entity_poly.pdbx_strand_id
1 'polypeptide(L)' 'MKEGWDYTPLIVQHHEGELIISDGSHRHEAMRRLNYKECWVIIWDSDNQNGLQI' A
#
# COMPACT_ATOMS: atom_id res chain seq x y z
N MET A 1 -18.47 -6.64 5.16
CA MET A 1 -17.00 -6.58 5.10
C MET A 1 -16.47 -7.85 5.74
N LYS A 2 -15.42 -8.47 5.20
CA LYS A 2 -14.86 -9.73 5.69
C LYS A 2 -14.16 -9.45 7.04
N GLU A 3 -14.38 -10.28 8.06
CA GLU A 3 -13.70 -10.12 9.36
C GLU A 3 -12.18 -10.02 9.16
N GLY A 4 -11.57 -8.96 9.69
CA GLY A 4 -10.14 -8.65 9.54
C GLY A 4 -9.78 -7.60 8.49
N TRP A 5 -10.75 -7.09 7.71
CA TRP A 5 -10.55 -5.96 6.79
C TRP A 5 -11.22 -4.70 7.31
N ASP A 6 -10.61 -4.06 8.30
CA ASP A 6 -11.20 -2.88 8.95
C ASP A 6 -10.95 -1.57 8.16
N TYR A 7 -9.93 -1.53 7.28
CA TYR A 7 -9.51 -0.30 6.60
C TYR A 7 -9.27 -0.49 5.12
N THR A 8 -9.68 0.50 4.31
CA THR A 8 -9.38 0.56 2.88
C THR A 8 -7.86 0.50 2.67
N PRO A 9 -7.36 -0.35 1.75
CA PRO A 9 -5.93 -0.50 1.51
C PRO A 9 -5.30 0.81 1.04
N LEU A 10 -3.99 0.98 1.23
CA LEU A 10 -3.26 2.10 0.63
C LEU A 10 -3.05 1.83 -0.86
N ILE A 11 -2.92 2.88 -1.66
CA ILE A 11 -2.44 2.73 -3.04
C ILE A 11 -0.96 3.08 -3.04
N VAL A 12 -0.15 2.14 -3.51
CA VAL A 12 1.31 2.27 -3.56
C VAL A 12 1.75 2.11 -4.99
N GLN A 13 2.50 3.09 -5.49
CA GLN A 13 3.19 2.99 -6.76
C GLN A 13 4.53 2.27 -6.57
N HIS A 14 4.80 1.29 -7.43
CA HIS A 14 6.14 0.76 -7.62
C HIS A 14 6.84 1.58 -8.72
N HIS A 15 7.95 2.23 -8.36
CA HIS A 15 8.74 3.06 -9.27
C HIS A 15 10.24 2.90 -8.94
N GLU A 16 11.03 2.52 -9.92
CA GLU A 16 12.47 2.29 -9.91
C GLU A 16 12.94 1.36 -8.76
N GLY A 17 12.13 0.37 -8.40
CA GLY A 17 12.40 -0.54 -7.28
C GLY A 17 11.99 0.00 -5.91
N GLU A 18 11.42 1.20 -5.86
CA GLU A 18 10.89 1.81 -4.65
C GLU A 18 9.36 1.71 -4.58
N LEU A 19 8.84 1.73 -3.35
CA LEU A 19 7.40 1.76 -3.07
C LEU A 19 7.01 3.13 -2.52
N ILE A 20 6.18 3.85 -3.28
CA ILE A 20 5.75 5.21 -2.97
C ILE A 20 4.25 5.18 -2.65
N ILE A 21 3.83 5.69 -1.49
CA ILE A 21 2.41 5.81 -1.16
C ILE A 21 1.78 6.91 -2.01
N SER A 22 0.90 6.54 -2.93
CA SER A 22 0.18 7.45 -3.83
C SER A 22 -1.19 7.87 -3.30
N ASP A 23 -1.85 7.03 -2.49
CA ASP A 23 -3.09 7.37 -1.78
C ASP A 23 -3.13 6.76 -0.37
N GLY A 24 -3.81 7.45 0.54
CA GLY A 24 -4.04 6.98 1.90
C GLY A 24 -2.98 7.42 2.92
N SER A 25 -2.18 8.44 2.63
CA SER A 25 -1.11 8.91 3.53
C SER A 25 -1.59 9.26 4.95
N HIS A 26 -2.81 9.80 5.09
CA HIS A 26 -3.42 10.03 6.41
C HIS A 26 -3.71 8.71 7.16
N ARG A 27 -4.21 7.68 6.46
CA ARG A 27 -4.39 6.35 7.04
C ARG A 27 -3.04 5.74 7.41
N HIS A 28 -2.04 5.88 6.55
CA HIS A 28 -0.67 5.44 6.85
C HIS A 28 -0.13 6.09 8.12
N GLU A 29 -0.26 7.41 8.27
CA GLU A 29 0.19 8.11 9.47
C GLU A 29 -0.60 7.70 10.72
N ALA A 30 -1.91 7.48 10.60
CA ALA A 30 -2.73 6.97 11.70
C ALA A 30 -2.28 5.56 12.12
N MET A 31 -2.09 4.65 11.16
CA MET A 31 -1.58 3.29 11.39
C MET A 31 -0.20 3.33 12.05
N ARG A 32 0.70 4.21 11.60
CA ARG A 32 2.03 4.42 12.19
C ARG A 32 1.93 4.88 13.65
N ARG A 33 1.07 5.86 13.95
CA ARG A 33 0.84 6.36 15.32
C ARG A 33 0.22 5.31 16.24
N LEU A 34 -0.61 4.44 15.67
CA LEU A 34 -1.22 3.30 16.37
C LEU A 34 -0.30 2.06 16.41
N ASN A 35 0.94 2.18 15.93
CA ASN A 35 1.98 1.14 15.96
C ASN A 35 1.60 -0.16 15.22
N TYR A 36 0.80 -0.04 14.16
CA TYR A 36 0.56 -1.15 13.23
C TYR A 36 1.87 -1.58 12.57
N LYS A 37 2.08 -2.88 12.43
CA LYS A 37 3.29 -3.44 11.81
C LYS A 37 3.12 -3.70 10.31
N GLU A 38 1.90 -3.95 9.88
CA GLU A 38 1.56 -4.35 8.53
C GLU A 38 0.21 -3.72 8.14
N CYS A 39 0.04 -3.48 6.84
CA CYS A 39 -1.23 -3.02 6.29
C CYS A 39 -1.40 -3.54 4.86
N TRP A 40 -2.66 -3.63 4.41
CA TRP A 40 -2.97 -4.00 3.05
C TRP A 40 -2.71 -2.84 2.09
N VAL A 41 -2.08 -3.14 0.96
CA VAL A 41 -1.80 -2.18 -0.10
C VAL A 41 -2.21 -2.75 -1.46
N ILE A 42 -2.64 -1.88 -2.38
CA ILE A 42 -2.77 -2.17 -3.80
C ILE A 42 -1.52 -1.59 -4.47
N ILE A 43 -0.72 -2.47 -5.08
CA ILE A 43 0.48 -2.05 -5.81
C ILE A 43 0.10 -1.75 -7.26
N TRP A 44 0.37 -0.52 -7.68
CA TRP A 44 0.35 -0.12 -9.08
C TRP A 44 1.79 -0.11 -9.60
N ASP A 45 2.13 -1.00 -10.52
CA ASP A 45 3.44 -1.01 -11.17
C ASP A 45 3.36 -0.33 -12.53
N SER A 46 4.07 0.79 -12.66
CA SER A 46 4.17 1.55 -13.91
C SER A 46 5.43 1.23 -14.70
N ASP A 47 6.37 0.50 -14.10
CA ASP A 47 7.74 0.45 -14.59
C ASP A 47 8.02 -0.75 -15.47
N ASN A 48 7.11 -1.73 -15.51
CA ASN A 48 7.28 -2.92 -16.31
C ASN A 48 5.99 -3.37 -17.01
N GLN A 49 6.00 -3.41 -18.34
CA GLN A 49 4.95 -4.08 -19.12
C GLN A 49 4.95 -5.61 -18.92
N ASN A 50 5.98 -6.18 -18.26
CA ASN A 50 6.11 -7.60 -17.93
C ASN A 50 5.80 -7.96 -16.47
N GLY A 51 5.01 -7.14 -15.77
CA GLY A 51 4.35 -7.50 -14.51
C GLY A 51 5.25 -7.59 -13.27
N LEU A 52 4.68 -7.22 -12.12
CA LEU A 52 5.25 -7.42 -10.79
C LEU A 52 5.59 -8.90 -10.57
N GLN A 53 6.88 -9.23 -10.45
CA GLN A 53 7.32 -10.51 -9.89
C GLN A 53 7.42 -10.33 -8.37
N ILE A 54 6.33 -10.69 -7.67
CA ILE A 54 6.23 -10.68 -6.20
C ILE A 54 6.40 -12.10 -5.66
#